data_AF-A0A4S2GZ24-F1
#
_entry.id   AF-A0A4S2GZ24-F1
#
_cell.length_a   1.000
_cell.length_b   1.000
_cell.length_c   1.000
_cell.angle_alpha   90.00
_cell.angle_beta   90.00
_cell.angle_gamma   90.00
#
_symmetry.space_group_name_H-M   'P 1'
#
loop_
_entity.id
_entity.type
_entity.pdbx_description
1 polymer ?
#
loop_
_entity_poly.entity_id
_entity_poly.type
_entity_poly.pdbx_seq_one_letter_code
_entity_poly.pdbx_strand_id
1 'polypeptide(L)'
;MFGGRKAEERRRDEIRMADEAADHALKALAEGDVDRARTELSAAPKKLDFADIGWKVETVAALIEIEQGKGKAAIKRLTEITARLDETSLSRDDKGYMRLFALYRAIEASKSGKAPAELRMHAEDFRFDHTLVSGRLKNRFPLKKTEPVEPAPPPIPVPPGAGDDGKGAF
;
A
#
# COMPACT_ATOMS: atom_id res chain seq x y z
N MET A 1 27.55 -24.51 -17.64
CA MET A 1 26.98 -23.47 -16.75
C MET A 1 25.57 -23.04 -17.22
N PHE A 2 24.60 -23.97 -17.30
CA PHE A 2 23.24 -23.69 -17.81
C PHE A 2 22.14 -23.59 -16.73
N GLY A 3 22.43 -23.98 -15.48
CA GLY A 3 21.45 -23.99 -14.38
C GLY A 3 21.19 -22.63 -13.73
N GLY A 4 22.18 -21.73 -13.70
CA GLY A 4 22.06 -20.42 -13.03
C GLY A 4 21.07 -19.48 -13.71
N ARG A 5 21.11 -19.39 -15.05
CA ARG A 5 20.20 -18.52 -15.82
C ARG A 5 18.74 -18.94 -15.70
N LYS A 6 18.46 -20.25 -15.72
CA LYS A 6 17.09 -20.77 -15.55
C LYS A 6 16.56 -20.56 -14.13
N ALA A 7 17.42 -20.67 -13.11
CA ALA A 7 17.05 -20.39 -11.73
C ALA A 7 16.79 -18.90 -11.50
N GLU A 8 17.60 -18.02 -12.09
CA GLU A 8 17.42 -16.57 -12.01
C GLU A 8 16.15 -16.12 -12.74
N GLU A 9 15.88 -16.65 -13.92
CA GLU A 9 14.65 -16.38 -14.69
C GLU A 9 13.41 -16.80 -13.88
N ARG A 10 13.43 -18.00 -13.29
CA ARG A 10 12.37 -18.46 -12.39
C ARG A 10 12.15 -17.52 -11.21
N ARG A 11 13.23 -17.06 -10.56
CA ARG A 11 13.14 -16.11 -9.44
C ARG A 11 12.51 -14.79 -9.88
N ARG A 12 12.88 -14.27 -11.06
CA ARG A 12 12.29 -13.04 -11.62
C ARG A 12 10.80 -13.21 -11.92
N ASP A 13 10.39 -14.36 -12.45
CA ASP A 13 8.98 -14.66 -12.69
C ASP A 13 8.19 -14.81 -11.38
N GLU A 14 8.75 -15.48 -10.38
CA GLU A 14 8.15 -15.59 -9.05
C GLU A 14 7.96 -14.22 -8.38
N ILE A 15 8.95 -13.33 -8.50
CA ILE A 15 8.86 -11.94 -8.02
C ILE A 15 7.74 -11.19 -8.76
N ARG A 16 7.64 -11.34 -10.08
CA ARG A 16 6.59 -10.69 -10.89
C ARG A 16 5.20 -11.15 -10.46
N MET A 17 5.00 -12.47 -10.36
CA MET A 17 3.73 -13.06 -9.91
C MET A 17 3.35 -12.59 -8.50
N ALA A 18 4.33 -12.51 -7.58
CA ALA A 18 4.09 -11.98 -6.24
C ALA A 18 3.72 -10.49 -6.24
N ASP A 19 4.40 -9.67 -7.06
CA ASP A 19 4.10 -8.24 -7.17
C ASP A 19 2.68 -8.00 -7.71
N GLU A 20 2.29 -8.74 -8.76
CA GLU A 20 0.96 -8.72 -9.38
C GLU A 20 -0.14 -9.19 -8.41
N ALA A 21 0.05 -10.34 -7.75
CA ALA A 21 -0.88 -10.86 -6.75
C ALA A 21 -1.10 -9.85 -5.60
N ALA A 22 -0.02 -9.21 -5.14
CA ALA A 22 -0.10 -8.17 -4.12
C ALA A 22 -0.84 -6.91 -4.63
N ASP A 23 -0.61 -6.49 -5.88
CA ASP A 23 -1.31 -5.33 -6.46
C ASP A 23 -2.81 -5.60 -6.67
N HIS A 24 -3.17 -6.79 -7.14
CA HIS A 24 -4.56 -7.20 -7.27
C HIS A 24 -5.27 -7.29 -5.92
N ALA A 25 -4.59 -7.85 -4.91
CA ALA A 25 -5.10 -7.91 -3.56
C ALA A 25 -5.31 -6.51 -2.96
N LEU A 26 -4.36 -5.58 -3.14
CA LEU A 26 -4.52 -4.19 -2.70
C LEU A 26 -5.69 -3.50 -3.40
N LYS A 27 -5.88 -3.73 -4.71
CA LYS A 27 -7.02 -3.21 -5.45
C LYS A 27 -8.35 -3.75 -4.90
N ALA A 28 -8.44 -5.05 -4.65
CA ALA A 28 -9.63 -5.66 -4.07
C ALA A 28 -9.92 -5.13 -2.65
N LEU A 29 -8.89 -4.91 -1.83
CA LEU A 29 -9.05 -4.25 -0.52
C LEU A 29 -9.59 -2.82 -0.64
N ALA A 30 -9.11 -2.05 -1.62
CA ALA A 30 -9.63 -0.69 -1.86
C ALA A 30 -11.11 -0.69 -2.31
N GLU A 31 -11.56 -1.79 -2.96
CA GLU A 31 -12.95 -2.03 -3.32
C GLU A 31 -13.80 -2.60 -2.16
N GLY A 32 -13.18 -2.88 -1.00
CA GLY A 32 -13.84 -3.50 0.16
C GLY A 32 -14.04 -5.01 0.05
N ASP A 33 -13.49 -5.66 -0.97
CA ASP A 33 -13.63 -7.09 -1.24
C ASP A 33 -12.49 -7.89 -0.61
N VAL A 34 -12.66 -8.23 0.67
CA VAL A 34 -11.67 -8.94 1.48
C VAL A 34 -11.46 -10.39 1.02
N ASP A 35 -12.52 -11.05 0.54
CA ASP A 35 -12.46 -12.45 0.08
C ASP A 35 -11.70 -12.57 -1.24
N ARG A 36 -11.94 -11.63 -2.17
CA ARG A 36 -11.14 -11.52 -3.38
C ARG A 36 -9.71 -11.16 -3.05
N ALA A 37 -9.45 -10.20 -2.17
CA ALA A 37 -8.09 -9.83 -1.79
C ALA A 37 -7.28 -11.02 -1.28
N ARG A 38 -7.91 -11.88 -0.46
CA ARG A 38 -7.29 -13.13 0.01
C ARG A 38 -7.03 -14.11 -1.12
N THR A 39 -7.99 -14.27 -2.03
CA THR A 39 -7.85 -15.15 -3.20
C THR A 39 -6.70 -14.71 -4.09
N GLU A 40 -6.65 -13.42 -4.45
CA GLU A 40 -5.60 -12.83 -5.28
C GLU A 40 -4.23 -12.99 -4.61
N LEU A 41 -4.11 -12.70 -3.31
CA LEU A 41 -2.84 -12.86 -2.59
C LEU A 41 -2.39 -14.32 -2.51
N SER A 42 -3.33 -15.28 -2.48
CA SER A 42 -3.02 -16.71 -2.45
C SER A 42 -2.40 -17.24 -3.75
N ALA A 43 -2.50 -16.48 -4.84
CA ALA A 43 -1.83 -16.78 -6.10
C ALA A 43 -0.31 -16.50 -6.04
N ALA A 44 0.16 -15.76 -5.03
CA ALA A 44 1.60 -15.53 -4.85
C ALA A 44 2.33 -16.86 -4.56
N PRO A 45 3.57 -17.04 -5.07
CA PRO A 45 4.37 -18.22 -4.76
C PRO A 45 4.55 -18.42 -3.25
N LYS A 46 4.52 -19.68 -2.80
CA LYS A 46 4.58 -20.00 -1.35
C LYS A 46 5.95 -19.79 -0.72
N LYS A 47 7.01 -19.81 -1.53
CA LYS A 47 8.40 -19.67 -1.08
C LYS A 47 8.98 -18.43 -1.73
N LEU A 48 8.83 -17.30 -1.05
CA LEU A 48 9.39 -16.03 -1.48
C LEU A 48 10.48 -15.63 -0.51
N ASP A 49 11.56 -15.09 -1.05
CA ASP A 49 12.56 -14.41 -0.24
C ASP A 49 11.99 -13.08 0.25
N PHE A 50 12.16 -12.81 1.55
CA PHE A 50 11.62 -11.61 2.17
C PHE A 50 12.28 -10.34 1.61
N ALA A 51 13.60 -10.37 1.38
CA ALA A 51 14.37 -9.22 0.94
C ALA A 51 14.01 -8.78 -0.48
N ASP A 52 13.57 -9.71 -1.33
CA ASP A 52 13.15 -9.42 -2.70
C ASP A 52 11.74 -8.81 -2.76
N ILE A 53 10.73 -9.61 -2.36
CA ILE A 53 9.31 -9.28 -2.55
C ILE A 53 8.42 -9.77 -1.41
N GLY A 54 8.90 -10.69 -0.58
CA GLY A 54 8.13 -11.23 0.53
C GLY A 54 7.66 -10.13 1.50
N TRP A 55 8.46 -9.09 1.73
CA TRP A 55 8.03 -7.93 2.54
C TRP A 55 6.72 -7.30 2.05
N LYS A 56 6.50 -7.22 0.74
CA LYS A 56 5.30 -6.64 0.14
C LYS A 56 4.10 -7.56 0.36
N VAL A 57 4.25 -8.85 0.05
CA VAL A 57 3.20 -9.87 0.22
C VAL A 57 2.76 -9.96 1.68
N GLU A 58 3.73 -9.98 2.60
CA GLU A 58 3.50 -9.99 4.04
C GLU A 58 2.77 -8.72 4.53
N THR A 59 3.12 -7.55 3.97
CA THR A 59 2.42 -6.30 4.28
C THR A 59 0.96 -6.36 3.83
N VAL A 60 0.68 -6.83 2.62
CA VAL A 60 -0.71 -6.99 2.14
C VAL A 60 -1.48 -8.01 2.98
N ALA A 61 -0.84 -9.11 3.38
CA ALA A 61 -1.45 -10.10 4.28
C ALA A 61 -1.85 -9.46 5.63
N ALA A 62 -1.01 -8.59 6.18
CA ALA A 62 -1.35 -7.85 7.40
C ALA A 62 -2.58 -6.95 7.21
N LEU A 63 -2.70 -6.27 6.06
CA LEU A 63 -3.87 -5.43 5.76
C LEU A 63 -5.16 -6.26 5.65
N ILE A 64 -5.10 -7.43 5.00
CA ILE A 64 -6.23 -8.36 4.97
C ILE A 64 -6.63 -8.79 6.39
N GLU A 65 -5.65 -9.08 7.25
CA GLU A 65 -5.91 -9.43 8.65
C GLU A 65 -6.58 -8.28 9.43
N ILE A 66 -6.24 -7.02 9.15
CA ILE A 66 -6.91 -5.85 9.73
C ILE A 66 -8.37 -5.80 9.30
N GLU A 67 -8.65 -5.89 7.99
CA GLU A 67 -10.02 -5.84 7.47
C GLU A 67 -10.88 -7.03 7.93
N GLN A 68 -10.26 -8.18 8.23
CA GLN A 68 -10.93 -9.33 8.85
C GLN A 68 -11.15 -9.19 10.36
N GLY A 69 -10.80 -8.04 10.97
CA GLY A 69 -10.90 -7.83 12.41
C GLY A 69 -9.87 -8.61 13.24
N LYS A 70 -8.84 -9.19 12.61
CA LYS A 70 -7.76 -9.96 13.25
C LYS A 70 -6.60 -9.05 13.67
N GLY A 71 -6.92 -7.92 14.32
CA GLY A 71 -5.94 -6.88 14.65
C GLY A 71 -4.70 -7.36 15.41
N LYS A 72 -4.85 -8.33 16.34
CA LYS A 72 -3.70 -8.91 17.06
C LYS A 72 -2.72 -9.64 16.13
N ALA A 73 -3.24 -10.40 15.15
CA ALA A 73 -2.41 -11.11 14.18
C ALA A 73 -1.72 -10.12 13.24
N ALA A 74 -2.47 -9.14 12.74
CA ALA A 74 -1.94 -8.08 11.88
C ALA A 74 -0.82 -7.30 12.57
N ILE A 75 -1.02 -6.87 13.81
CA ILE A 75 -0.02 -6.14 14.59
C ILE A 75 1.25 -6.96 14.76
N LYS A 76 1.13 -8.25 15.09
CA LYS A 76 2.29 -9.15 15.20
C LYS A 76 3.06 -9.21 13.88
N ARG A 77 2.36 -9.41 12.76
CA ARG A 77 2.97 -9.46 11.42
C ARG A 77 3.65 -8.14 11.05
N LEU A 78 3.00 -7.00 11.31
CA LEU A 78 3.57 -5.68 11.08
C LEU A 78 4.87 -5.47 11.87
N THR A 79 4.91 -5.88 13.15
CA THR A 79 6.14 -5.82 13.96
C THR A 79 7.26 -6.63 13.32
N GLU A 80 6.99 -7.89 12.94
CA GLU A 80 7.96 -8.78 12.29
C GLU A 80 8.48 -8.19 10.96
N ILE A 81 7.61 -7.61 10.14
CA ILE A 81 8.01 -6.93 8.89
C ILE A 81 8.95 -5.77 9.22
N THR A 82 8.59 -4.89 10.16
CA THR A 82 9.41 -3.70 10.48
C THR A 82 10.80 -4.03 11.01
N ALA A 83 10.95 -5.13 11.74
CA ALA A 83 12.23 -5.61 12.24
C ALA A 83 13.14 -6.14 11.11
N ARG A 84 12.54 -6.65 10.03
CA ARG A 84 13.27 -7.28 8.92
C ARG A 84 13.48 -6.38 7.71
N LEU A 85 12.89 -5.17 7.69
CA LEU A 85 13.02 -4.24 6.56
C LEU A 85 14.48 -3.95 6.18
N ASP A 86 15.41 -4.03 7.12
CA ASP A 86 16.83 -3.81 6.84
C ASP A 86 17.46 -4.89 5.95
N GLU A 87 16.87 -6.09 5.88
CA GLU A 87 17.25 -7.17 4.95
C GLU A 87 16.96 -6.81 3.49
N THR A 88 16.02 -5.90 3.24
CA THR A 88 15.55 -5.55 1.89
C THR A 88 16.50 -4.58 1.16
N SER A 89 16.39 -4.55 -0.17
CA SER A 89 17.08 -3.59 -1.03
C SER A 89 16.40 -2.21 -1.12
N LEU A 90 15.33 -1.98 -0.34
CA LEU A 90 14.65 -0.68 -0.28
C LEU A 90 15.63 0.43 0.11
N SER A 91 15.37 1.65 -0.38
CA SER A 91 16.14 2.82 0.06
C SER A 91 15.96 3.05 1.56
N ARG A 92 16.89 3.78 2.18
CA ARG A 92 16.76 4.18 3.59
C ARG A 92 15.40 4.86 3.82
N ASP A 93 15.00 5.75 2.93
CA ASP A 93 13.77 6.52 3.10
C ASP A 93 12.51 5.67 2.88
N ASP A 94 12.52 4.73 1.92
CA ASP A 94 11.44 3.77 1.75
C ASP A 94 11.27 2.86 2.97
N LYS A 95 12.38 2.41 3.58
CA LYS A 95 12.35 1.64 4.84
C LYS A 95 11.73 2.47 5.96
N GLY A 96 12.12 3.74 6.10
CA GLY A 96 11.54 4.66 7.08
C GLY A 96 10.04 4.86 6.87
N TYR A 97 9.62 5.07 5.63
CA TYR A 97 8.22 5.19 5.25
C TYR A 97 7.41 3.94 5.60
N MET A 98 7.93 2.74 5.30
CA MET A 98 7.24 1.48 5.62
C MET A 98 7.10 1.26 7.13
N ARG A 99 8.09 1.67 7.94
CA ARG A 99 7.97 1.62 9.41
C ARG A 99 6.88 2.56 9.92
N LEU A 100 6.81 3.78 9.39
CA LEU A 100 5.74 4.72 9.72
C LEU A 100 4.36 4.20 9.28
N PHE A 101 4.28 3.62 8.08
CA PHE A 101 3.05 3.00 7.59
C PHE A 101 2.58 1.88 8.52
N ALA A 102 3.48 0.95 8.88
CA ALA A 102 3.17 -0.14 9.81
C ALA A 102 2.71 0.39 11.17
N LEU A 103 3.30 1.48 11.66
CA LEU A 103 2.89 2.13 12.91
C LEU A 103 1.44 2.63 12.85
N TYR A 104 1.07 3.34 11.79
CA TYR A 104 -0.30 3.83 11.64
C TYR A 104 -1.31 2.70 11.51
N ARG A 105 -1.00 1.66 10.72
CA ARG A 105 -1.88 0.48 10.60
C ARG A 105 -2.01 -0.28 11.92
N ALA A 106 -0.94 -0.38 12.70
CA ALA A 106 -0.99 -1.01 14.02
C ALA A 106 -1.81 -0.19 15.03
N ILE A 107 -1.76 1.14 14.97
CA ILE A 107 -2.60 2.03 15.79
C ILE A 107 -4.07 1.84 15.44
N GLU A 108 -4.41 1.84 14.15
CA GLU A 108 -5.77 1.62 13.66
C GLU A 108 -6.33 0.24 14.06
N ALA A 109 -5.50 -0.80 13.99
CA ALA A 109 -5.89 -2.16 14.35
C ALA A 109 -5.96 -2.39 15.88
N SER A 110 -5.43 -1.47 16.69
CA SER A 110 -5.34 -1.60 18.13
C SER A 110 -6.58 -1.08 18.85
N LYS A 111 -7.14 -1.90 19.76
CA LYS A 111 -8.28 -1.49 20.59
C LYS A 111 -7.98 -0.33 21.54
N SER A 112 -6.72 -0.15 21.91
CA SER A 112 -6.29 0.94 22.80
C SER A 112 -5.86 2.20 22.06
N GLY A 113 -5.88 2.19 20.72
CA GLY A 113 -5.34 3.27 19.89
C GLY A 113 -3.82 3.43 20.02
N LYS A 114 -3.12 2.42 20.55
CA LYS A 114 -1.67 2.43 20.73
C LYS A 114 -1.03 1.22 20.08
N ALA A 115 0.03 1.43 19.31
CA ALA A 115 0.87 0.37 18.78
C ALA A 115 1.79 -0.23 19.87
N PRO A 116 2.21 -1.49 19.72
CA PRO A 116 3.19 -2.11 20.62
C PRO A 116 4.48 -1.32 20.73
N ALA A 117 5.16 -1.43 21.89
CA ALA A 117 6.42 -0.74 22.13
C ALA A 117 7.50 -1.13 21.12
N GLU A 118 7.61 -2.41 20.78
CA GLU A 118 8.58 -2.93 19.81
C GLU A 118 8.44 -2.24 18.45
N LEU A 119 7.20 -2.14 17.94
CA LEU A 119 6.94 -1.49 16.66
C LEU A 119 7.23 0.02 16.74
N ARG A 120 6.89 0.66 17.87
CA ARG A 120 7.22 2.07 18.12
C ARG A 120 8.72 2.32 18.12
N MET A 121 9.53 1.46 18.74
CA MET A 121 11.00 1.60 18.72
C MET A 121 11.56 1.60 17.30
N HIS A 122 11.04 0.74 16.42
CA HIS A 122 11.49 0.72 15.03
C HIS A 122 11.09 1.98 14.25
N ALA A 123 9.92 2.57 14.54
CA ALA A 123 9.38 3.70 13.77
C ALA A 123 9.76 5.08 14.32
N GLU A 124 9.88 5.24 15.65
CA GLU A 124 10.14 6.51 16.32
C GLU A 124 11.60 6.98 16.12
N ASP A 125 12.55 6.06 16.05
CA ASP A 125 13.97 6.38 15.86
C ASP A 125 14.32 6.68 14.39
N PHE A 126 13.43 6.36 13.44
CA PHE A 126 13.74 6.41 12.03
C PHE A 126 13.37 7.74 11.38
N ARG A 127 14.37 8.61 11.19
CA ARG A 127 14.24 9.82 10.37
C ARG A 127 14.45 9.49 8.88
N PHE A 128 13.50 9.92 8.05
CA PHE A 128 13.56 9.80 6.60
C PHE A 128 13.02 11.06 5.91
N ASP A 129 13.48 11.29 4.67
CA ASP A 129 13.02 12.39 3.84
C ASP A 129 11.83 11.94 2.97
N HIS A 130 10.67 12.53 3.20
CA HIS A 130 9.46 12.22 2.45
C HIS A 130 9.57 12.51 0.95
N THR A 131 10.45 13.41 0.52
CA THR A 131 10.67 13.72 -0.90
C THR A 131 11.43 12.62 -1.63
N LEU A 132 12.23 11.83 -0.90
CA LEU A 132 13.05 10.74 -1.44
C LEU A 132 12.32 9.39 -1.46
N VAL A 133 11.16 9.28 -0.80
CA VAL A 133 10.33 8.08 -0.80
C VAL A 133 9.71 7.85 -2.19
N SER A 134 9.80 6.63 -2.67
CA SER A 134 9.26 6.19 -3.96
C SER A 134 7.76 6.47 -4.08
N GLY A 135 7.37 7.12 -5.18
CA GLY A 135 5.96 7.38 -5.49
C GLY A 135 5.12 6.10 -5.62
N ARG A 136 5.72 5.01 -6.14
CA ARG A 136 5.04 3.70 -6.22
C ARG A 136 4.70 3.16 -4.84
N LEU A 137 5.60 3.35 -3.87
CA LEU A 137 5.40 2.89 -2.50
C LEU A 137 4.28 3.68 -1.82
N LYS A 138 4.26 5.01 -1.99
CA LYS A 138 3.20 5.88 -1.45
C LYS A 138 1.82 5.53 -2.01
N ASN A 139 1.74 5.22 -3.30
CA ASN A 139 0.47 4.86 -3.94
C ASN A 139 -0.05 3.50 -3.47
N ARG A 140 0.83 2.51 -3.29
CA ARG A 140 0.45 1.16 -2.84
C ARG A 140 0.13 1.11 -1.34
N PHE A 141 0.88 1.86 -0.54
CA PHE A 141 0.78 1.88 0.93
C PHE A 141 0.63 3.32 1.44
N PRO A 142 -0.54 3.96 1.22
CA PRO A 142 -0.73 5.35 1.64
C PRO A 142 -0.81 5.45 3.17
N LEU A 143 -0.14 6.47 3.76
CA LEU A 143 -0.18 6.69 5.21
C LEU A 143 -1.57 7.09 5.71
N LYS A 144 -2.34 7.81 4.89
CA LYS A 144 -3.74 8.14 5.15
C LYS A 144 -4.63 7.21 4.34
N LYS A 145 -5.79 6.84 4.87
CA LYS A 145 -6.84 6.24 4.03
C LYS A 145 -7.20 7.30 2.99
N THR A 146 -6.96 7.01 1.71
CA THR A 146 -7.42 7.86 0.61
C THR A 146 -8.94 7.80 0.62
N GLU A 147 -9.59 8.93 0.89
CA GLU A 147 -11.01 9.08 0.61
C GLU A 147 -11.25 8.83 -0.88
N PRO A 148 -12.35 8.20 -1.28
CA PRO A 148 -12.70 8.06 -2.69
C PRO A 148 -12.73 9.47 -3.28
N VAL A 149 -11.96 9.69 -4.33
CA VAL A 149 -11.99 10.95 -5.08
C VAL A 149 -13.40 11.07 -5.64
N GLU A 150 -14.23 11.93 -5.05
CA GLU A 150 -15.51 12.29 -5.64
C GLU A 150 -15.20 12.84 -7.04
N PRO A 151 -15.82 12.29 -8.11
CA PRO A 151 -15.66 12.85 -9.43
C PRO A 151 -16.15 14.29 -9.38
N ALA A 152 -15.30 15.22 -9.83
CA ALA A 152 -15.64 16.63 -9.89
C ALA A 152 -17.01 16.80 -10.58
N PRO A 153 -17.92 17.61 -10.02
CA PRO A 153 -19.24 17.80 -10.63
C PRO A 153 -19.06 18.25 -12.08
N PRO A 154 -19.92 17.77 -13.01
CA PRO A 154 -19.81 18.11 -14.41
C PRO A 154 -19.83 19.64 -14.59
N PRO A 155 -19.08 20.19 -15.55
CA PRO A 155 -19.04 21.63 -15.79
C PRO A 155 -20.46 22.16 -16.03
N ILE A 156 -20.82 23.23 -15.31
CA ILE A 156 -22.14 23.86 -15.40
C ILE A 156 -22.32 24.36 -16.84
N PRO A 157 -23.42 24.00 -17.54
CA PRO A 157 -23.68 24.52 -18.87
C PRO A 157 -23.81 26.04 -18.82
N VAL A 158 -23.08 26.71 -19.71
CA VAL A 158 -23.14 28.17 -19.88
C VAL A 158 -24.58 28.55 -20.26
N PRO A 159 -25.22 29.51 -19.54
CA PRO A 159 -26.58 29.90 -19.85
C PRO A 159 -26.64 30.49 -21.28
N PRO A 160 -27.67 30.16 -22.07
CA PRO A 160 -27.85 30.74 -23.40
C PRO A 160 -28.01 32.25 -23.26
N GLY A 161 -27.17 32.99 -23.97
CA GLY A 161 -27.16 34.46 -23.94
C GLY A 161 -28.54 35.03 -24.19
N ALA A 162 -28.98 35.91 -23.28
CA ALA A 162 -30.15 36.74 -23.48
C ALA A 162 -29.97 37.52 -24.77
N GLY A 163 -31.00 37.46 -25.61
CA GLY A 163 -31.04 38.06 -26.93
C GLY A 163 -30.70 39.54 -26.91
N ASP A 164 -29.97 39.93 -27.95
CA ASP A 164 -29.89 41.29 -28.45
C ASP A 164 -31.29 41.74 -28.88
N ASP A 165 -32.05 42.29 -27.93
CA ASP A 165 -33.28 43.05 -28.20
C ASP A 165 -32.92 44.53 -28.19
N GLY A 166 -32.76 45.07 -29.41
CA GLY A 166 -32.28 46.41 -29.66
C GLY A 166 -33.14 47.54 -29.07
N LYS A 167 -32.47 48.67 -28.83
CA LYS A 167 -33.01 50.04 -28.97
C LYS A 167 -31.89 51.05 -28.82
N GLY A 168 -31.27 51.43 -29.94
CA GLY A 168 -30.47 52.64 -30.06
C GLY A 168 -31.31 53.73 -30.71
N ALA A 169 -31.83 54.65 -29.91
CA ALA A 169 -32.26 55.96 -30.36
C ALA A 169 -31.92 56.94 -29.23
N PHE A 170 -30.89 57.76 -29.46
CA PHE A 170 -30.81 59.21 -29.20
C PHE A 170 -29.42 59.69 -29.67
#